data_AF-A0A1R1DFX2-F1
#
_entry.id   AF-A0A1R1DFX2-F1
#
_cell.length_a   1.000
_cell.length_b   1.000
_cell.length_c   1.000
_cell.angle_alpha   90.00
_cell.angle_beta   90.00
_cell.angle_gamma   90.00
#
_symmetry.space_group_name_H-M   'P 1'
#
loop_
_entity.id
_entity.type
_entity.pdbx_description
1 polymer ?
#
loop_
_entity_poly.entity_id
_entity_poly.type
_entity_poly.pdbx_seq_one_letter_code
_entity_poly.pdbx_strand_id
1 'polypeptide(L)'
;MLTLPGSLRVYLACGSTDLRKSIDGLAAIVQEGFGLDPFSTCLFVFCNRERNKLKLLYWEHNGFWLFYRWLLDGLSLHQRQAHPKVTAETVI
;
A
#
# COMPACT_ATOMS: atom_id res chain seq x y z
N MET A 1 -9.85 12.46 11.80
CA MET A 1 -9.67 12.87 10.38
C MET A 1 -8.26 12.47 10.02
N LEU A 2 -8.07 11.76 8.91
CA LEU A 2 -6.74 11.28 8.51
C LEU A 2 -5.81 12.48 8.27
N THR A 3 -4.81 12.65 9.12
CA THR A 3 -3.82 13.72 9.01
C THR A 3 -2.55 13.10 8.45
N LEU A 4 -2.26 13.40 7.18
CA LEU A 4 -1.01 13.01 6.56
C LEU A 4 0.03 14.12 6.81
N PRO A 5 1.19 13.81 7.41
CA PRO A 5 2.24 14.80 7.60
C PRO A 5 2.75 15.31 6.25
N GLY A 6 3.25 16.55 6.20
CA GLY A 6 3.78 17.16 4.98
C GLY A 6 4.96 16.42 4.34
N SER A 7 5.60 15.50 5.07
CA SER A 7 6.60 14.56 4.58
C SER A 7 6.29 13.14 5.07
N LEU A 8 5.33 12.48 4.43
CA LEU A 8 5.01 11.08 4.72
C LEU A 8 6.03 10.16 4.04
N ARG A 9 6.75 9.35 4.83
CA ARG A 9 7.60 8.30 4.29
C ARG A 9 6.75 7.13 3.82
N VAL A 10 6.95 6.70 2.58
CA VAL A 10 6.22 5.59 1.96
C VAL A 10 7.18 4.43 1.71
N TYR A 11 6.82 3.26 2.20
CA TYR A 11 7.52 2.01 1.91
C TYR A 11 6.66 1.16 0.99
N LEU A 12 7.22 0.72 -0.14
CA LEU A 12 6.57 -0.22 -1.05
C LEU A 12 7.13 -1.61 -0.80
N ALA A 13 6.26 -2.56 -0.43
CA ALA A 13 6.63 -3.97 -0.36
C ALA A 13 6.99 -4.49 -1.75
N CYS A 14 8.26 -4.84 -1.96
CA CYS A 14 8.73 -5.39 -3.22
C CYS A 14 8.13 -6.78 -3.49
N GLY A 15 7.77 -7.05 -4.74
CA GLY A 15 7.14 -8.30 -5.15
C GLY A 15 5.62 -8.30 -4.95
N SER A 16 5.06 -9.48 -4.65
CA SER A 16 3.62 -9.65 -4.43
C SER A 16 3.32 -10.05 -3.00
N THR A 17 2.34 -9.40 -2.39
CA THR A 17 1.81 -9.72 -1.06
C THR A 17 0.45 -10.40 -1.18
N ASP A 18 0.21 -11.39 -0.33
CA ASP A 18 -1.12 -11.97 -0.16
C ASP A 18 -2.04 -10.96 0.54
N LEU A 19 -2.80 -10.21 -0.27
CA LEU A 19 -3.71 -9.16 0.22
C LEU A 19 -4.97 -9.70 0.89
N ARG A 20 -5.13 -11.02 1.09
CA ARG A 20 -6.17 -11.56 1.98
C ARG A 20 -5.89 -11.27 3.45
N LYS A 21 -4.63 -10.98 3.80
CA LYS A 21 -4.24 -10.56 5.16
C LYS A 21 -4.93 -9.25 5.55
N SER A 22 -5.44 -9.21 6.78
CA SER A 22 -5.97 -8.00 7.42
C SER A 22 -4.82 -7.21 8.07
N ILE A 23 -5.16 -6.21 8.89
CA ILE A 23 -4.22 -5.33 9.60
C ILE A 23 -3.11 -6.13 10.30
N ASP A 24 -3.47 -7.09 11.18
CA ASP A 24 -2.48 -7.83 11.96
C ASP A 24 -1.48 -8.59 11.08
N GLY A 25 -1.98 -9.23 10.02
CA GLY A 25 -1.12 -9.98 9.10
C GLY A 25 -0.22 -9.09 8.26
N LEU A 26 -0.64 -7.87 7.93
CA LEU A 26 0.18 -6.89 7.22
C LEU A 26 1.19 -6.24 8.17
N ALA A 27 0.80 -5.91 9.40
CA ALA A 27 1.70 -5.40 10.44
C ALA A 27 2.79 -6.41 10.78
N ALA A 28 2.45 -7.70 10.89
CA ALA A 28 3.43 -8.78 11.06
C ALA A 28 4.44 -8.83 9.90
N ILE A 29 4.02 -8.63 8.66
CA ILE A 29 4.96 -8.54 7.52
C ILE A 29 5.91 -7.33 7.67
N VAL A 30 5.39 -6.18 8.10
CA VAL A 30 6.24 -4.99 8.33
C VAL A 30 7.29 -5.28 9.41
N GLN A 31 6.84 -5.84 10.53
CA GLN A 31 7.70 -6.10 11.68
C GLN A 31 8.69 -7.23 11.44
N GLU A 32 8.21 -8.40 11.04
CA GLU A 32 9.01 -9.63 10.92
C GLU A 32 9.68 -9.75 9.56
N GLY A 33 8.97 -9.35 8.50
CA GLY A 33 9.45 -9.48 7.12
C GLY A 33 10.40 -8.35 6.70
N PHE A 34 10.12 -7.11 7.12
CA PHE A 34 10.94 -5.94 6.74
C PHE A 34 11.81 -5.42 7.90
N GLY A 35 11.59 -5.86 9.14
CA GLY A 35 12.33 -5.35 10.30
C GLY A 35 12.02 -3.88 10.61
N LEU A 36 10.85 -3.39 10.20
CA LEU A 36 10.41 -2.01 10.40
C LEU A 36 9.35 -1.92 11.50
N ASP A 37 9.18 -0.74 12.08
CA ASP A 37 8.12 -0.50 13.07
C ASP A 37 6.78 -0.20 12.37
N PRO A 38 5.76 -1.07 12.49
CA PRO A 38 4.43 -0.82 11.92
C PRO A 38 3.70 0.36 12.58
N PHE A 39 4.10 0.77 13.79
CA PHE A 39 3.52 1.89 14.52
C PHE A 39 4.19 3.23 14.21
N SER A 40 5.18 3.24 13.31
CA SER A 40 5.78 4.49 12.82
C SER A 40 4.80 5.29 11.96
N THR A 41 5.00 6.60 11.87
CA THR A 41 4.21 7.51 11.00
C THR A 41 4.62 7.36 9.53
N CYS A 42 4.65 6.12 9.03
CA CYS A 42 4.99 5.74 7.67
C CYS A 42 3.80 5.04 7.01
N LEU A 43 3.74 5.09 5.69
CA LEU A 43 2.75 4.39 4.90
C LEU A 43 3.36 3.14 4.27
N PHE A 44 2.82 1.97 4.58
CA PHE A 44 3.27 0.70 4.00
C PHE A 44 2.32 0.26 2.90
N VAL A 45 2.84 0.15 1.67
CA VAL A 45 2.06 -0.16 0.47
C VAL A 45 2.34 -1.60 0.04
N PHE A 46 1.28 -2.38 -0.11
CA PHE A 46 1.32 -3.77 -0.52
C PHE A 46 0.56 -3.95 -1.84
N CYS A 47 1.08 -4.79 -2.72
CA CYS A 47 0.51 -5.06 -4.04
C CYS A 47 0.22 -6.55 -4.20
N ASN A 48 -0.90 -6.90 -4.84
CA ASN A 48 -1.18 -8.30 -5.14
C ASN A 48 -0.36 -8.82 -6.34
N ARG A 49 -0.39 -10.13 -6.56
CA ARG A 49 0.34 -10.80 -7.66
C ARG A 49 -0.04 -10.28 -9.06
N GLU A 50 -1.33 -9.98 -9.28
CA GLU A 50 -1.83 -9.45 -10.55
C GLU A 50 -1.53 -7.95 -10.74
N ARG A 51 -0.98 -7.28 -9.72
CA ARG A 51 -0.66 -5.85 -9.72
C ARG A 51 -1.84 -4.94 -10.01
N ASN A 52 -3.05 -5.39 -9.66
CA ASN A 52 -4.29 -4.64 -9.86
C ASN A 52 -4.92 -4.19 -8.53
N LYS A 53 -4.39 -4.61 -7.38
CA LYS A 53 -4.93 -4.25 -6.07
C LYS A 53 -3.81 -3.81 -5.15
N LEU A 54 -4.08 -2.73 -4.41
CA LEU A 54 -3.19 -2.20 -3.39
C LEU A 54 -3.89 -2.19 -2.03
N LYS A 55 -3.13 -2.53 -0.99
CA LYS A 55 -3.47 -2.21 0.39
C LYS A 55 -2.43 -1.26 0.95
N LEU A 56 -2.88 -0.23 1.67
CA LEU A 56 -1.99 0.72 2.34
C LEU A 56 -2.28 0.69 3.83
N LEU A 57 -1.27 0.33 4.62
CA LEU A 57 -1.33 0.27 6.08
C LEU A 57 -0.69 1.54 6.64
N TYR A 58 -1.41 2.24 7.51
CA TYR A 58 -0.96 3.47 8.17
C TYR A 58 -1.36 3.46 9.63
N TRP A 59 -0.43 3.80 10.53
CA TRP A 59 -0.72 3.98 11.94
C TRP A 59 -0.95 5.47 12.26
N GLU A 60 -2.04 5.77 12.95
CA GLU A 60 -2.38 7.12 13.38
C GLU A 60 -3.17 7.07 14.69
N HIS A 61 -2.85 7.95 15.65
CA HIS A 61 -3.67 8.20 16.85
C HIS A 61 -4.23 6.94 17.52
N ASN A 62 -3.37 5.95 17.78
CA ASN A 62 -3.72 4.69 18.45
C ASN A 62 -4.58 3.71 17.62
N GLY A 63 -4.53 3.81 16.29
CA GLY A 63 -5.23 2.88 15.41
C GLY A 63 -4.55 2.70 14.06
N PHE A 64 -4.86 1.58 13.41
CA PHE A 64 -4.47 1.32 12.04
C PHE A 64 -5.58 1.73 11.07
N TRP A 65 -5.19 2.48 10.05
CA TRP A 65 -5.95 2.66 8.83
C TRP A 65 -5.48 1.63 7.80
N LEU A 66 -6.46 1.00 7.14
CA LEU A 66 -6.21 0.12 6.01
C LEU A 66 -6.98 0.62 4.79
N PHE A 67 -6.26 1.20 3.84
CA PHE A 67 -6.83 1.61 2.57
C PHE A 67 -6.80 0.46 1.60
N TYR A 68 -7.85 0.32 0.80
CA TYR A 68 -7.92 -0.62 -0.30
C TYR A 68 -8.16 0.15 -1.59
N ARG A 69 -7.29 -0.06 -2.58
CA ARG A 69 -7.42 0.56 -3.90
C ARG A 69 -7.34 -0.51 -4.97
N TRP A 70 -8.38 -0.58 -5.79
CA TRP A 70 -8.36 -1.37 -7.03
C TRP A 70 -7.88 -0.48 -8.17
N LEU A 71 -6.81 -0.89 -8.83
CA LEU A 71 -6.28 -0.27 -10.03
C LEU A 71 -7.08 -0.73 -11.25
N LEU A 72 -7.54 0.25 -12.02
CA LEU A 72 -8.51 0.05 -13.10
C LEU A 72 -7.89 -0.57 -14.35
N ASP A 73 -6.55 -0.60 -14.45
CA ASP A 73 -5.81 -1.20 -15.56
C ASP A 73 -6.05 -2.72 -15.70
N GLY A 74 -6.63 -3.35 -14.67
CA GLY A 74 -7.06 -4.76 -14.67
C GLY A 74 -8.57 -4.97 -14.83
N LEU A 75 -9.36 -3.94 -15.13
CA LEU A 75 -10.81 -4.02 -15.36
C LEU A 75 -11.13 -3.87 -16.85
N SER A 76 -12.11 -4.63 -17.34
CA SER A 76 -12.72 -4.46 -18.67
C SER A 76 -13.67 -3.25 -18.75
N LEU A 77 -13.79 -2.48 -17.67
CA LEU A 77 -14.60 -1.27 -17.62
C LEU A 77 -13.81 -0.11 -18.24
N HIS A 78 -14.30 0.42 -19.36
CA HIS A 78 -13.73 1.60 -19.99
C HIS A 78 -13.93 2.84 -19.10
N GLN A 79 -12.84 3.34 -18.52
CA GLN A 79 -12.83 4.63 -17.83
C GLN A 79 -12.25 5.71 -18.73
N ARG A 80 -13.01 6.79 -18.97
CA ARG A 80 -12.59 7.92 -19.83
C ARG A 80 -11.39 8.71 -19.29
N GLN A 81 -11.06 8.55 -18.00
CA GLN A 81 -9.97 9.22 -17.29
C GLN A 81 -9.00 8.21 -16.66
N ALA A 82 -8.71 7.09 -17.32
CA ALA A 82 -7.61 6.24 -16.88
C ALA A 82 -6.30 7.06 -16.92
N HIS A 83 -5.47 6.93 -15.89
CA HIS A 83 -4.16 7.55 -15.92
C HIS A 83 -3.34 6.90 -17.04
N PRO A 84 -2.54 7.68 -17.78
CA PRO A 84 -1.58 7.09 -18.72
C PRO A 84 -0.70 6.10 -17.96
N LYS A 85 -0.38 4.96 -18.60
CA LYS A 85 0.47 3.92 -18.03
C LYS A 85 1.75 4.55 -17.47
N VAL A 86 1.91 4.51 -16.15
CA VAL A 86 3.10 5.04 -15.49
C VAL A 86 4.19 3.98 -15.56
N THR A 87 5.22 4.22 -16.35
CA THR A 87 6.47 3.47 -16.28
C THR A 87 7.18 3.92 -15.01
N ALA A 88 7.10 3.12 -13.94
CA ALA A 88 7.89 3.37 -12.75
C ALA A 88 9.36 3.12 -13.08
N GLU A 89 10.15 4.19 -13.15
CA GLU A 89 11.60 4.10 -13.06
C GLU A 89 11.94 3.81 -11.59
N THR A 90 12.56 2.66 -11.35
CA THR A 90 13.07 2.30 -10.03
C THR A 90 14.00 3.41 -9.54
N VAL A 91 13.57 4.14 -8.51
CA VAL A 91 14.49 4.94 -7.70
C VAL A 91 14.99 4.01 -6.60
N ILE A 92 16.19 3.47 -6.86
CA ILE A 92 17.04 2.55 -6.07
C ILE A 92 16.51 1.12 -5.89
#